data_AF-A0A1F3Y083-F1
#
_entry.id   AF-A0A1F3Y083-F1
#
_cell.length_a   1.000
_cell.length_b   1.000
_cell.length_c   1.000
_cell.angle_alpha   90.00
_cell.angle_beta   90.00
_cell.angle_gamma   90.00
#
_symmetry.space_group_name_H-M   'P 1'
#
loop_
_entity.id
_entity.type
_entity.pdbx_description
1 polymer ?
#
loop_
_entity_poly.entity_id
_entity_poly.type
_entity_poly.pdbx_seq_one_letter_code
_entity_poly.pdbx_strand_id
1 'polypeptide(L)'
;RNTLRAFRRKGFNLRYVLAVGEGGSLQTIISRIDKFPELGLRVVGVVTHEQSPAQAVANKPVIGHFGEIAAIVHKAKVDQVLIALSGGQHKELDRILGLLKHETVDIQLIPDVHEYITLGCEVEDFDGLPVVHINDSPLYGWGAYAKRATDALLSSFALLLLFPVMLLIALTIKLTSKGPVFFKQERMGMDGRTFAMLKFRSMKIDAEAETGAIWASPEDRRRTLIGTFLRKTSLDEVPQFWNVLRGDMSLVGPRPERPVFVQKFRNDIPHYMLRHKVKAGITGWAQVNGWRGNTSLDRRIECDLYYIRNWSYSLDWKILLMTFWKGFVNKNAY
;
A
#
# COMPACT_ATOMS: atom_id res chain seq x y z
N ARG A 1 5.00 -28.08 -12.24
CA ARG A 1 5.25 -26.66 -12.66
C ARG A 1 6.74 -26.38 -12.95
N ASN A 2 7.70 -26.85 -12.14
CA ASN A 2 9.13 -26.57 -12.35
C ASN A 2 9.79 -27.32 -13.53
N THR A 3 9.38 -28.56 -13.80
CA THR A 3 9.87 -29.35 -14.95
C THR A 3 9.54 -28.68 -16.28
N LEU A 4 8.29 -28.23 -16.47
CA LEU A 4 7.83 -27.58 -17.69
C LEU A 4 8.55 -26.24 -17.96
N ARG A 5 8.89 -25.48 -16.90
CA ARG A 5 9.72 -24.27 -16.98
C ARG A 5 11.15 -24.58 -17.43
N ALA A 6 11.73 -25.68 -16.94
CA ALA A 6 13.06 -26.13 -17.36
C ALA A 6 13.10 -26.58 -18.83
N PHE A 7 12.05 -27.23 -19.33
CA PHE A 7 11.90 -27.58 -20.75
C PHE A 7 11.77 -26.35 -21.66
N ARG A 8 10.98 -25.36 -21.24
CA ARG A 8 10.82 -24.08 -21.97
C ARG A 8 12.11 -23.28 -22.05
N ARG A 9 12.91 -23.26 -20.98
CA ARG A 9 14.25 -22.64 -20.99
C ARG A 9 15.21 -23.28 -22.01
N LYS A 10 15.01 -24.57 -22.32
CA LYS A 10 15.80 -25.30 -23.34
C LYS A 10 15.21 -25.17 -24.75
N GLY A 11 14.16 -24.38 -24.94
CA GLY A 11 13.56 -24.12 -26.25
C GLY A 11 12.44 -25.07 -26.67
N PHE A 12 11.93 -25.92 -25.76
CA PHE A 12 10.81 -26.83 -26.04
C PHE A 12 9.46 -26.24 -25.59
N ASN A 13 8.37 -26.57 -26.29
CA ASN A 13 7.01 -26.07 -25.99
C ASN A 13 6.93 -24.52 -25.99
N LEU A 14 7.48 -23.92 -27.05
CA LEU A 14 7.42 -22.49 -27.31
C LEU A 14 6.11 -22.15 -28.03
N ARG A 15 5.53 -21.02 -27.66
CA ARG A 15 4.44 -20.36 -28.39
C ARG A 15 4.98 -19.10 -29.06
N TYR A 16 4.64 -18.93 -30.32
CA TYR A 16 5.04 -17.79 -31.13
C TYR A 16 4.01 -16.68 -30.97
N VAL A 17 4.48 -15.52 -30.54
CA VAL A 17 3.63 -14.38 -30.18
C VAL A 17 3.84 -13.25 -31.18
N LEU A 18 2.75 -12.71 -31.70
CA LEU A 18 2.72 -11.44 -32.42
C LEU A 18 2.42 -10.31 -31.44
N ALA A 19 3.32 -9.34 -31.34
CA ALA A 19 3.10 -8.16 -30.50
C ALA A 19 2.41 -7.06 -31.32
N VAL A 20 1.38 -6.41 -30.77
CA VAL A 20 0.58 -5.39 -31.47
C VAL A 20 0.48 -4.16 -30.59
N GLY A 21 0.80 -3.00 -31.17
CA GLY A 21 0.74 -1.70 -30.52
C GLY A 21 2.10 -1.08 -30.29
N GLU A 22 2.14 -0.04 -29.46
CA GLU A 22 3.31 0.80 -29.22
C GLU A 22 3.36 1.28 -27.76
N GLY A 23 4.44 1.98 -27.40
CA GLY A 23 4.60 2.60 -26.08
C GLY A 23 5.38 1.76 -25.07
N GLY A 24 5.53 2.32 -23.86
CA GLY A 24 6.37 1.76 -22.80
C GLY A 24 5.88 0.41 -22.27
N SER A 25 4.56 0.19 -22.25
CA SER A 25 3.96 -1.07 -21.79
C SER A 25 4.34 -2.23 -22.71
N LEU A 26 4.24 -2.08 -24.03
CA LEU A 26 4.65 -3.13 -24.97
C LEU A 26 6.15 -3.43 -24.89
N GLN A 27 7.00 -2.39 -24.82
CA GLN A 27 8.45 -2.56 -24.69
C GLN A 27 8.83 -3.32 -23.41
N THR A 28 8.16 -3.01 -22.30
CA THR A 28 8.37 -3.69 -21.01
C THR A 28 8.00 -5.16 -21.11
N ILE A 29 6.91 -5.49 -21.80
CA ILE A 29 6.44 -6.87 -21.98
C ILE A 29 7.41 -7.67 -22.85
N ILE A 30 7.81 -7.13 -24.00
CA ILE A 30 8.79 -7.77 -24.89
C ILE A 30 10.09 -8.05 -24.12
N SER A 31 10.59 -7.05 -23.39
CA SER A 31 11.80 -7.19 -22.56
C SER A 31 11.66 -8.26 -21.48
N ARG A 32 10.48 -8.41 -20.87
CA ARG A 32 10.20 -9.48 -19.89
C ARG A 32 10.14 -10.86 -20.54
N ILE A 33 9.52 -10.98 -21.72
CA ILE A 33 9.46 -12.24 -22.46
C ILE A 33 10.88 -12.70 -22.81
N ASP A 34 11.72 -11.81 -23.32
CA ASP A 34 13.12 -12.12 -23.65
C ASP A 34 13.95 -12.44 -22.40
N LYS A 35 13.69 -11.77 -21.27
CA LYS A 35 14.39 -12.01 -20.00
C LYS A 35 13.99 -13.31 -19.31
N PHE A 36 12.78 -13.81 -19.52
CA PHE A 36 12.25 -15.01 -18.84
C PHE A 36 11.83 -16.12 -19.84
N PRO A 37 12.79 -16.87 -20.43
CA PRO A 37 12.50 -17.95 -21.38
C PRO A 37 11.60 -19.06 -20.83
N GLU A 38 11.52 -19.24 -19.51
CA GLU A 38 10.59 -20.17 -18.85
C GLU A 38 9.11 -19.90 -19.13
N LEU A 39 8.76 -18.69 -19.60
CA LEU A 39 7.42 -18.36 -20.05
C LEU A 39 7.05 -19.20 -21.28
N GLY A 40 8.05 -19.60 -22.09
CA GLY A 40 7.85 -20.35 -23.32
C GLY A 40 7.20 -19.51 -24.40
N LEU A 41 7.37 -18.19 -24.37
CA LEU A 41 6.85 -17.25 -25.36
C LEU A 41 8.02 -16.74 -26.21
N ARG A 42 7.82 -16.63 -27.52
CA ARG A 42 8.80 -16.05 -28.43
C ARG A 42 8.12 -15.03 -29.33
N VAL A 43 8.50 -13.77 -29.17
CA VAL A 43 7.98 -12.67 -30.01
C VAL A 43 8.57 -12.79 -31.41
N VAL A 44 7.71 -12.95 -32.42
CA VAL A 44 8.09 -13.10 -33.83
C VAL A 44 8.37 -11.74 -34.47
N GLY A 45 7.57 -10.74 -34.11
CA GLY A 45 7.71 -9.37 -34.57
C GLY A 45 6.61 -8.49 -33.98
N VAL A 46 6.66 -7.22 -34.31
CA VAL A 46 5.75 -6.19 -33.80
C VAL A 46 4.93 -5.62 -34.95
N VAL A 47 3.64 -5.39 -34.71
CA VAL A 47 2.71 -4.72 -35.61
C VAL A 47 2.34 -3.38 -34.98
N THR A 48 2.56 -2.29 -35.70
CA THR A 48 2.38 -0.92 -35.20
C THR A 48 1.28 -0.19 -35.96
N HIS A 49 0.94 1.02 -35.53
CA HIS A 49 0.03 1.88 -36.28
C HIS A 49 0.67 2.34 -37.61
N GLU A 50 -0.14 2.69 -38.61
CA GLU A 50 0.31 3.10 -39.95
C GLU A 50 1.14 4.40 -39.93
N GLN A 51 0.89 5.27 -38.95
CA GLN A 51 1.61 6.55 -38.80
C GLN A 51 2.95 6.40 -38.07
N SER A 52 3.27 5.21 -37.60
CA SER A 52 4.41 4.98 -36.72
C SER A 52 5.65 4.61 -37.50
N PRO A 53 6.84 5.10 -37.10
CA PRO A 53 8.07 4.83 -37.82
C PRO A 53 8.38 3.34 -37.84
N ALA A 54 8.87 2.82 -38.96
CA ALA A 54 9.28 1.43 -39.17
C ALA A 54 10.61 1.09 -38.45
N GLN A 55 10.81 1.59 -37.23
CA GLN A 55 11.97 1.30 -36.40
C GLN A 55 11.66 0.12 -35.48
N ALA A 56 12.69 -0.67 -35.16
CA ALA A 56 12.55 -1.81 -34.28
C ALA A 56 12.04 -1.38 -32.89
N VAL A 57 11.00 -2.06 -32.40
CA VAL A 57 10.44 -1.85 -31.06
C VAL A 57 11.06 -2.89 -30.13
N ALA A 58 11.77 -2.43 -29.09
CA ALA A 58 12.45 -3.31 -28.12
C ALA A 58 13.32 -4.40 -28.78
N ASN A 59 14.12 -4.03 -29.78
CA ASN A 59 14.99 -4.92 -30.57
C ASN A 59 14.26 -6.03 -31.36
N LYS A 60 12.95 -5.91 -31.56
CA LYS A 60 12.17 -6.78 -32.45
C LYS A 60 11.83 -6.04 -33.74
N PRO A 61 11.86 -6.73 -34.90
CA PRO A 61 11.49 -6.10 -36.16
C PRO A 61 10.00 -5.74 -36.16
N VAL A 62 9.68 -4.58 -36.72
CA VAL A 62 8.31 -4.25 -37.10
C VAL A 62 8.02 -4.98 -38.40
N ILE A 63 7.03 -5.86 -38.39
CA ILE A 63 6.73 -6.79 -39.50
C ILE A 63 5.47 -6.41 -40.28
N GLY A 64 4.84 -5.28 -39.92
CA GLY A 64 3.76 -4.65 -40.67
C GLY A 64 2.92 -3.72 -39.79
N HIS A 65 1.76 -3.32 -40.32
CA HIS A 65 0.83 -2.41 -39.66
C HIS A 65 -0.51 -3.06 -39.30
N PHE A 66 -1.35 -2.40 -38.51
CA PHE A 66 -2.63 -2.96 -38.03
C PHE A 66 -3.51 -3.52 -39.15
N GLY A 67 -3.58 -2.86 -40.32
CA GLY A 67 -4.34 -3.35 -41.47
C GLY A 67 -3.86 -4.70 -42.05
N GLU A 68 -2.61 -5.08 -41.82
CA GLU A 68 -1.99 -6.30 -42.37
C GLU A 68 -2.00 -7.47 -41.39
N ILE A 69 -2.57 -7.28 -40.19
CA ILE A 69 -2.41 -8.20 -39.07
C ILE A 69 -2.88 -9.63 -39.39
N ALA A 70 -4.01 -9.79 -40.09
CA ALA A 70 -4.54 -11.11 -40.46
C ALA A 70 -3.59 -11.87 -41.41
N ALA A 71 -3.06 -11.17 -42.42
CA ALA A 71 -2.11 -11.74 -43.37
C ALA A 71 -0.80 -12.15 -42.66
N ILE A 72 -0.34 -11.34 -41.71
CA ILE A 72 0.83 -11.61 -40.89
C ILE A 72 0.61 -12.82 -39.99
N VAL A 73 -0.54 -12.91 -39.32
CA VAL A 73 -0.89 -14.04 -38.44
C VAL A 73 -0.82 -15.35 -39.22
N HIS A 74 -1.42 -15.39 -40.41
CA HIS A 74 -1.43 -16.58 -41.26
C HIS A 74 -0.02 -16.93 -41.78
N LYS A 75 0.74 -15.93 -42.26
CA LYS A 75 2.09 -16.15 -42.82
C LYS A 75 3.11 -16.57 -41.76
N ALA A 76 3.05 -15.96 -40.59
CA ALA A 76 4.00 -16.16 -39.50
C ALA A 76 3.65 -17.35 -38.60
N LYS A 77 2.47 -17.98 -38.77
CA LYS A 77 1.97 -19.11 -37.97
C LYS A 77 2.11 -18.84 -36.46
N VAL A 78 1.58 -17.70 -36.03
CA VAL A 78 1.64 -17.29 -34.62
C VAL A 78 0.56 -18.02 -33.82
N ASP A 79 0.91 -18.43 -32.61
CA ASP A 79 -0.01 -19.09 -31.69
C ASP A 79 -0.83 -18.07 -30.89
N GLN A 80 -0.28 -16.88 -30.65
CA GLN A 80 -0.91 -15.83 -29.84
C GLN A 80 -0.68 -14.43 -30.41
N VAL A 81 -1.67 -13.57 -30.26
CA VAL A 81 -1.57 -12.12 -30.54
C VAL A 81 -1.67 -11.38 -29.21
N LEU A 82 -0.64 -10.60 -28.88
CA LEU A 82 -0.56 -9.81 -27.67
C LEU A 82 -0.76 -8.33 -28.03
N ILE A 83 -1.86 -7.75 -27.59
CA ILE A 83 -2.27 -6.38 -27.89
C ILE A 83 -1.96 -5.51 -26.68
N ALA A 84 -1.07 -4.53 -26.83
CA ALA A 84 -0.81 -3.50 -25.82
C ALA A 84 -0.84 -2.13 -26.48
N LEU A 85 -1.98 -1.44 -26.36
CA LEU A 85 -2.24 -0.14 -26.99
C LEU A 85 -1.99 0.99 -25.97
N SER A 86 -1.28 2.04 -26.38
CA SER A 86 -1.01 3.21 -25.52
C SER A 86 -1.93 4.40 -25.83
N GLY A 87 -2.09 5.29 -24.83
CA GLY A 87 -3.01 6.44 -24.78
C GLY A 87 -3.32 7.15 -26.10
N GLY A 88 -4.45 6.78 -26.71
CA GLY A 88 -4.95 7.30 -27.99
C GLY A 88 -5.31 6.20 -28.99
N GLN A 89 -4.59 5.07 -28.95
CA GLN A 89 -4.78 3.93 -29.86
C GLN A 89 -5.91 2.98 -29.43
N HIS A 90 -6.53 3.18 -28.26
CA HIS A 90 -7.64 2.34 -27.80
C HIS A 90 -8.82 2.31 -28.79
N LYS A 91 -8.99 3.36 -29.60
CA LYS A 91 -10.00 3.40 -30.66
C LYS A 91 -9.75 2.38 -31.78
N GLU A 92 -8.51 1.94 -31.97
CA GLU A 92 -8.14 0.94 -32.97
C GLU A 92 -8.38 -0.50 -32.48
N LEU A 93 -8.69 -0.71 -31.19
CA LEU A 93 -8.91 -2.05 -30.65
C LEU A 93 -10.03 -2.79 -31.40
N ASP A 94 -11.17 -2.14 -31.60
CA ASP A 94 -12.31 -2.72 -32.32
C ASP A 94 -11.95 -3.06 -33.77
N ARG A 95 -11.14 -2.23 -34.42
CA ARG A 95 -10.64 -2.47 -35.78
C ARG A 95 -9.73 -3.69 -35.82
N ILE A 96 -8.77 -3.80 -34.88
CA ILE A 96 -7.85 -4.94 -34.78
C ILE A 96 -8.62 -6.24 -34.51
N LEU A 97 -9.56 -6.21 -33.56
CA LEU A 97 -10.41 -7.36 -33.26
C LEU A 97 -11.30 -7.75 -34.44
N GLY A 98 -11.81 -6.77 -35.19
CA GLY A 98 -12.55 -6.99 -36.43
C GLY A 98 -11.72 -7.70 -37.51
N LEU A 99 -10.45 -7.31 -37.69
CA LEU A 99 -9.53 -7.94 -38.64
C LEU A 99 -9.16 -9.38 -38.23
N LEU A 100 -9.10 -9.67 -36.93
CA LEU A 100 -8.78 -11.00 -36.39
C LEU A 100 -9.99 -11.90 -36.18
N LYS A 101 -11.22 -11.43 -36.45
CA LYS A 101 -12.48 -12.14 -36.15
C LYS A 101 -12.57 -13.54 -36.77
N HIS A 102 -11.92 -13.75 -37.92
CA HIS A 102 -11.93 -15.03 -38.64
C HIS A 102 -10.69 -15.89 -38.38
N GLU A 103 -9.77 -15.43 -37.54
CA GLU A 103 -8.56 -16.16 -37.16
C GLU A 103 -8.78 -16.94 -35.86
N THR A 104 -8.16 -18.11 -35.72
CA THR A 104 -8.27 -18.96 -34.52
C THR A 104 -7.16 -18.70 -33.51
N VAL A 105 -6.48 -17.56 -33.62
CA VAL A 105 -5.34 -17.20 -32.79
C VAL A 105 -5.80 -16.75 -31.40
N ASP A 106 -5.05 -17.10 -30.36
CA ASP A 106 -5.34 -16.67 -28.99
C ASP A 106 -5.00 -15.17 -28.83
N ILE A 107 -6.00 -14.34 -28.54
CA ILE A 107 -5.85 -12.88 -28.43
C ILE A 107 -5.76 -12.50 -26.95
N GLN A 108 -4.65 -11.87 -26.55
CA GLN A 108 -4.42 -11.37 -25.20
C GLN A 108 -4.32 -9.85 -25.22
N LEU A 109 -5.30 -9.18 -24.62
CA LEU A 109 -5.27 -7.74 -24.39
C LEU A 109 -4.55 -7.43 -23.08
N ILE A 110 -3.52 -6.61 -23.14
CA ILE A 110 -2.81 -6.11 -21.96
C ILE A 110 -3.16 -4.63 -21.81
N PRO A 111 -3.97 -4.27 -20.80
CA PRO A 111 -4.33 -2.88 -20.58
C PRO A 111 -3.11 -2.09 -20.12
N ASP A 112 -3.03 -0.83 -20.54
CA ASP A 112 -1.99 0.09 -20.09
C ASP A 112 -2.28 0.56 -18.66
N VAL A 113 -2.04 -0.32 -17.69
CA VAL A 113 -2.28 -0.06 -16.27
C VAL A 113 -1.05 0.47 -15.54
N HIS A 114 0.03 0.82 -16.25
CA HIS A 114 1.31 1.14 -15.60
C HIS A 114 1.21 2.31 -14.62
N GLU A 115 0.39 3.32 -14.92
CA GLU A 115 0.08 4.44 -14.01
C GLU A 115 -0.82 4.05 -12.83
N TYR A 116 -1.63 2.99 -12.97
CA TYR A 116 -2.59 2.57 -11.96
C TYR A 116 -2.05 1.44 -11.06
N ILE A 117 -1.01 0.72 -11.47
CA ILE A 117 -0.37 -0.33 -10.65
C ILE A 117 0.21 0.25 -9.35
N THR A 118 0.71 1.48 -9.36
CA THR A 118 1.17 2.18 -8.15
C THR A 118 0.06 2.36 -7.12
N LEU A 119 -1.21 2.39 -7.57
CA LEU A 119 -2.39 2.56 -6.74
C LEU A 119 -2.96 1.23 -6.19
N GLY A 120 -2.44 0.07 -6.62
CA GLY A 120 -2.90 -1.23 -6.13
C GLY A 120 -4.17 -1.71 -6.83
N CYS A 121 -4.12 -1.81 -8.16
CA CYS A 121 -5.26 -2.31 -8.95
C CYS A 121 -5.48 -3.82 -8.77
N GLU A 122 -6.67 -4.20 -8.30
CA GLU A 122 -7.20 -5.56 -8.42
C GLU A 122 -8.31 -5.60 -9.46
N VAL A 123 -8.37 -6.68 -10.24
CA VAL A 123 -9.45 -6.92 -11.21
C VAL A 123 -10.38 -7.95 -10.60
N GLU A 124 -11.59 -7.54 -10.28
CA GLU A 124 -12.66 -8.41 -9.76
C GLU A 124 -13.68 -8.67 -10.87
N ASP A 125 -14.26 -9.87 -10.89
CA ASP A 125 -15.38 -10.21 -11.76
C ASP A 125 -16.70 -9.90 -11.02
N PHE A 126 -17.43 -8.89 -11.50
CA PHE A 126 -18.75 -8.55 -11.02
C PHE A 126 -19.79 -8.96 -12.07
N ASP A 127 -20.37 -10.15 -11.92
CA ASP A 127 -21.40 -10.71 -12.83
C ASP A 127 -20.97 -10.73 -14.31
N GLY A 128 -19.73 -11.12 -14.58
CA GLY A 128 -19.13 -11.18 -15.91
C GLY A 128 -18.52 -9.84 -16.38
N LEU A 129 -18.60 -8.78 -15.56
CA LEU A 129 -17.98 -7.49 -15.85
C LEU A 129 -16.64 -7.37 -15.10
N PRO A 130 -15.51 -7.18 -15.81
CA PRO A 130 -14.24 -6.92 -15.15
C PRO A 130 -14.26 -5.51 -14.55
N VAL A 131 -14.25 -5.43 -13.21
CA VAL A 131 -14.16 -4.17 -12.46
C VAL A 131 -12.71 -3.99 -11.99
N VAL A 132 -12.08 -2.90 -12.40
CA VAL A 132 -10.71 -2.55 -11.97
C VAL A 132 -10.78 -1.62 -10.77
N HIS A 133 -10.41 -2.12 -9.59
CA HIS A 133 -10.38 -1.35 -8.36
C HIS A 133 -9.11 -0.52 -8.28
N ILE A 134 -9.17 0.76 -8.61
CA ILE A 134 -7.99 1.61 -8.73
C ILE A 134 -7.38 2.00 -7.36
N ASN A 135 -8.08 1.81 -6.24
CA ASN A 135 -7.58 2.14 -4.90
C ASN A 135 -8.19 1.22 -3.83
N ASP A 136 -7.99 -0.08 -3.99
CA ASP A 136 -8.54 -1.04 -3.02
C ASP A 136 -7.71 -1.09 -1.74
N SER A 137 -8.39 -1.37 -0.63
CA SER A 137 -7.74 -1.67 0.64
C SER A 137 -7.63 -3.19 0.73
N PRO A 138 -6.43 -3.78 0.92
CA PRO A 138 -6.31 -5.24 1.07
C PRO A 138 -6.94 -5.80 2.35
N LEU A 139 -7.66 -4.96 3.11
CA LEU A 139 -8.43 -5.32 4.30
C LEU A 139 -9.92 -5.53 3.97
N TYR A 140 -10.24 -6.23 2.89
CA TYR A 140 -11.59 -6.74 2.65
C TYR A 140 -11.66 -8.28 2.81
N GLY A 141 -12.83 -8.80 3.15
CA GLY A 141 -13.07 -10.23 3.36
C GLY A 141 -12.60 -10.79 4.72
N TRP A 142 -12.37 -12.12 4.76
CA TRP A 142 -12.06 -12.87 5.99
C TRP A 142 -10.81 -12.39 6.74
N GLY A 143 -9.83 -11.84 6.01
CA GLY A 143 -8.61 -11.28 6.61
C GLY A 143 -8.88 -10.12 7.56
N ALA A 144 -9.86 -9.26 7.23
CA ALA A 144 -10.24 -8.13 8.06
C ALA A 144 -10.90 -8.58 9.37
N TYR A 145 -11.74 -9.62 9.31
CA TYR A 145 -12.35 -10.22 10.50
C TYR A 145 -11.30 -10.87 11.40
N ALA A 146 -10.36 -11.63 10.83
CA ALA A 146 -9.26 -12.24 11.57
C ALA A 146 -8.39 -11.17 12.26
N LYS A 147 -8.01 -10.11 11.52
CA LYS A 147 -7.29 -8.96 12.09
C LYS A 147 -8.05 -8.32 13.24
N ARG A 148 -9.36 -8.09 13.05
CA ARG A 148 -10.20 -7.48 14.08
C ARG A 148 -10.31 -8.34 15.34
N ALA A 149 -10.45 -9.65 15.20
CA ALA A 149 -10.49 -10.58 16.31
C ALA A 149 -9.15 -10.56 17.08
N THR A 150 -8.03 -10.62 16.36
CA THR A 150 -6.69 -10.55 16.97
C THR A 150 -6.45 -9.23 17.69
N ASP A 151 -6.83 -8.11 17.08
CA ASP A 151 -6.76 -6.78 17.70
C ASP A 151 -7.55 -6.74 19.02
N ALA A 152 -8.76 -7.30 19.04
CA ALA A 152 -9.62 -7.31 20.23
C ALA A 152 -9.07 -8.23 21.33
N LEU A 153 -8.60 -9.43 20.98
CA LEU A 153 -8.04 -10.40 21.92
C LEU A 153 -6.75 -9.88 22.58
N LEU A 154 -5.79 -9.45 21.76
CA LEU A 154 -4.50 -8.96 22.25
C LEU A 154 -4.63 -7.64 23.02
N SER A 155 -5.52 -6.74 22.60
CA SER A 155 -5.78 -5.50 23.35
C SER A 155 -6.47 -5.76 24.69
N SER A 156 -7.43 -6.70 24.74
CA SER A 156 -8.08 -7.12 25.99
C SER A 156 -7.06 -7.72 26.96
N PHE A 157 -6.20 -8.59 26.46
CA PHE A 157 -5.13 -9.19 27.25
C PHE A 157 -4.14 -8.14 27.76
N ALA A 158 -3.69 -7.21 26.91
CA ALA A 158 -2.79 -6.13 27.30
C ALA A 158 -3.42 -5.21 28.36
N LEU A 159 -4.70 -4.86 28.23
CA LEU A 159 -5.41 -4.05 29.21
C LEU A 159 -5.55 -4.76 30.56
N LEU A 160 -5.84 -6.05 30.57
CA LEU A 160 -5.92 -6.84 31.80
C LEU A 160 -4.56 -6.93 32.51
N LEU A 161 -3.50 -7.20 31.75
CA LEU A 161 -2.14 -7.31 32.26
C LEU A 161 -1.60 -5.97 32.79
N LEU A 162 -1.86 -4.87 32.07
CA LEU A 162 -1.37 -3.54 32.41
C LEU A 162 -2.31 -2.77 33.35
N PHE A 163 -3.48 -3.31 33.69
CA PHE A 163 -4.45 -2.69 34.59
C PHE A 163 -3.84 -2.18 35.92
N PRO A 164 -3.06 -2.98 36.68
CA PRO A 164 -2.47 -2.49 37.94
C PRO A 164 -1.50 -1.32 37.71
N VAL A 165 -0.73 -1.36 36.63
CA VAL A 165 0.20 -0.28 36.26
C VAL A 165 -0.58 0.98 35.87
N MET A 166 -1.66 0.83 35.10
CA MET A 166 -2.54 1.94 34.73
C MET A 166 -3.17 2.61 35.96
N LEU A 167 -3.58 1.83 36.97
CA LEU A 167 -4.13 2.36 38.21
C LEU A 167 -3.10 3.19 38.99
N LEU A 168 -1.86 2.69 39.11
CA LEU A 168 -0.76 3.42 39.75
C LEU A 168 -0.42 4.72 39.01
N ILE A 169 -0.37 4.69 37.67
CA ILE A 169 -0.15 5.88 36.85
C ILE A 169 -1.30 6.88 37.08
N ALA A 170 -2.55 6.42 37.05
CA ALA A 170 -3.73 7.27 37.25
C ALA A 170 -3.70 7.97 38.61
N LEU A 171 -3.38 7.23 39.67
CA LEU A 171 -3.24 7.78 41.02
C LEU A 171 -2.11 8.81 41.08
N THR A 172 -0.94 8.49 40.51
CA THR A 172 0.21 9.41 40.55
C THR A 172 -0.07 10.70 39.77
N ILE A 173 -0.77 10.63 38.63
CA ILE A 173 -1.20 11.82 37.88
C ILE A 173 -2.17 12.67 38.71
N LYS A 174 -3.11 12.05 39.44
CA LYS A 174 -4.06 12.76 40.32
C LYS A 174 -3.38 13.44 41.50
N LEU A 175 -2.37 12.81 42.09
CA LEU A 175 -1.62 13.35 43.23
C LEU A 175 -0.65 14.46 42.82
N THR A 176 -0.04 14.37 41.64
CA THR A 176 1.00 15.30 41.18
C THR A 176 0.49 16.46 40.33
N SER A 177 -0.72 16.38 39.78
CA SER A 177 -1.27 17.41 38.88
C SER A 177 -2.80 17.52 38.98
N LYS A 178 -3.31 18.74 39.16
CA LYS A 178 -4.77 19.00 39.17
C LYS A 178 -5.39 18.68 37.81
N GLY A 179 -6.61 18.13 37.76
CA GLY A 179 -7.40 17.87 36.53
C GLY A 179 -7.59 16.38 36.14
N PRO A 180 -7.97 16.09 34.88
CA PRO A 180 -8.30 14.72 34.43
C PRO A 180 -7.06 13.83 34.21
N VAL A 181 -7.21 12.53 34.46
CA VAL A 181 -6.14 11.52 34.26
C VAL A 181 -5.87 11.30 32.77
N PHE A 182 -6.94 11.21 31.98
CA PHE A 182 -6.87 10.95 30.56
C PHE A 182 -6.91 12.26 29.78
N PHE A 183 -6.06 12.33 28.77
CA PHE A 183 -6.09 13.35 27.73
C PHE A 183 -6.67 12.73 26.45
N LYS A 184 -7.57 13.46 25.78
CA LYS A 184 -8.17 13.06 24.52
C LYS A 184 -7.65 13.99 23.43
N GLN A 185 -7.12 13.43 22.36
CA GLN A 185 -6.65 14.22 21.23
C GLN A 185 -7.33 13.77 19.93
N GLU A 186 -7.90 14.72 19.19
CA GLU A 186 -8.49 14.41 17.91
C GLU A 186 -7.42 13.98 16.90
N ARG A 187 -7.76 12.92 16.17
CA ARG A 187 -6.91 12.25 15.20
C ARG A 187 -7.73 11.78 14.02
N MET A 188 -7.11 11.76 12.85
CA MET A 188 -7.74 11.19 11.65
C MET A 188 -7.47 9.68 11.58
N GLY A 189 -8.55 8.91 11.47
CA GLY A 189 -8.56 7.45 11.37
C GLY A 189 -8.87 6.98 9.94
N MET A 190 -9.58 5.86 9.85
CA MET A 190 -9.98 5.24 8.59
C MET A 190 -11.03 6.09 7.86
N ASP A 191 -10.97 6.12 6.53
CA ASP A 191 -11.86 6.86 5.63
C ASP A 191 -11.94 8.38 5.94
N GLY A 192 -10.88 8.92 6.52
CA GLY A 192 -10.80 10.33 6.91
C GLY A 192 -11.66 10.71 8.13
N ARG A 193 -12.33 9.75 8.78
CA ARG A 193 -13.14 10.00 9.98
C ARG A 193 -12.25 10.33 11.17
N THR A 194 -12.64 11.32 11.96
CA THR A 194 -11.89 11.67 13.16
C THR A 194 -12.33 10.84 14.37
N PHE A 195 -11.41 10.59 15.29
CA PHE A 195 -11.67 9.92 16.55
C PHE A 195 -10.83 10.54 17.69
N ALA A 196 -11.30 10.32 18.92
CA ALA A 196 -10.60 10.78 20.11
C ALA A 196 -9.57 9.74 20.57
N MET A 197 -8.30 9.99 20.27
CA MET A 197 -7.19 9.15 20.73
C MET A 197 -6.94 9.38 22.22
N LEU A 198 -6.97 8.30 23.01
CA LEU A 198 -6.80 8.33 24.46
C LEU A 198 -5.32 8.25 24.84
N LYS A 199 -4.89 9.08 25.78
CA LYS A 199 -3.55 9.03 26.39
C LYS A 199 -3.63 9.33 27.88
N PHE A 200 -2.63 8.93 28.65
CA PHE A 200 -2.43 9.52 29.96
C PHE A 200 -1.94 10.95 29.81
N ARG A 201 -2.41 11.84 30.69
CA ARG A 201 -1.99 13.23 30.69
C ARG A 201 -0.53 13.35 31.12
N SER A 202 0.32 13.73 30.18
CA SER A 202 1.77 13.96 30.36
C SER A 202 2.17 15.45 30.27
N MET A 203 1.22 16.33 29.95
CA MET A 203 1.43 17.78 29.86
C MET A 203 0.54 18.54 30.86
N LYS A 204 0.92 19.79 31.15
CA LYS A 204 0.11 20.72 31.94
C LYS A 204 -1.24 20.97 31.25
N ILE A 205 -2.25 21.34 32.03
CA ILE A 205 -3.52 21.83 31.47
C ILE A 205 -3.22 23.07 30.62
N ASP A 206 -3.90 23.20 29.49
CA ASP A 206 -3.76 24.32 28.54
C ASP A 206 -2.36 24.46 27.91
N ALA A 207 -1.59 23.37 27.87
CA ALA A 207 -0.28 23.33 27.22
C ALA A 207 -0.28 23.86 25.77
N GLU A 208 -1.38 23.69 25.03
CA GLU A 208 -1.50 24.17 23.65
C GLU A 208 -2.22 25.53 23.52
N ALA A 209 -2.65 26.17 24.62
CA ALA A 209 -3.45 27.40 24.56
C ALA A 209 -2.68 28.60 23.94
N GLU A 210 -1.38 28.71 24.20
CA GLU A 210 -0.53 29.80 23.67
C GLU A 210 0.16 29.44 22.35
N THR A 211 0.32 28.13 22.06
CA THR A 211 1.22 27.64 21.00
C THR A 211 0.49 26.95 19.84
N GLY A 212 -0.75 26.51 20.06
CA GLY A 212 -1.49 25.71 19.11
C GLY A 212 -0.86 24.33 18.85
N ALA A 213 -1.14 23.77 17.68
CA ALA A 213 -0.74 22.42 17.30
C ALA A 213 0.75 22.33 16.90
N ILE A 214 1.65 22.12 17.86
CA ILE A 214 3.09 21.96 17.59
C ILE A 214 3.54 20.52 17.85
N TRP A 215 4.49 20.03 17.04
CA TRP A 215 5.20 18.78 17.30
C TRP A 215 5.97 18.88 18.62
N ALA A 216 5.96 17.80 19.41
CA ALA A 216 6.66 17.81 20.68
C ALA A 216 8.18 17.81 20.47
N SER A 217 8.87 18.75 21.13
CA SER A 217 10.33 18.84 21.19
C SER A 217 10.89 17.98 22.34
N PRO A 218 12.15 17.51 22.29
CA PRO A 218 12.79 16.81 23.40
C PRO A 218 12.73 17.59 24.72
N GLU A 219 12.93 18.92 24.68
CA GLU A 219 12.94 19.81 25.86
C GLU A 219 11.65 20.66 25.95
N ASP A 220 10.49 19.99 25.94
CA ASP A 220 9.20 20.68 25.98
C ASP A 220 8.80 21.06 27.42
N ARG A 221 8.88 22.37 27.74
CA ARG A 221 8.54 22.96 29.05
C ARG A 221 7.07 22.72 29.48
N ARG A 222 6.22 22.26 28.57
CA ARG A 222 4.80 21.96 28.83
C ARG A 222 4.60 20.62 29.53
N ARG A 223 5.63 19.77 29.63
CA ARG A 223 5.57 18.45 30.26
C ARG A 223 5.51 18.55 31.79
N THR A 224 4.82 17.61 32.42
CA THR A 224 4.94 17.39 33.87
C THR A 224 6.15 16.48 34.16
N LEU A 225 6.67 16.49 35.39
CA LEU A 225 7.80 15.63 35.78
C LEU A 225 7.50 14.14 35.53
N ILE A 226 6.32 13.68 35.93
CA ILE A 226 5.84 12.34 35.61
C ILE A 226 5.59 12.15 34.12
N GLY A 227 5.13 13.18 33.42
CA GLY A 227 4.90 13.15 31.98
C GLY A 227 6.16 12.84 31.18
N THR A 228 7.32 13.33 31.60
CA THR A 228 8.61 12.98 30.99
C THR A 228 8.90 11.49 31.12
N PHE A 229 8.66 10.90 32.30
CA PHE A 229 8.83 9.46 32.51
C PHE A 229 7.85 8.64 31.66
N LEU A 230 6.57 9.02 31.64
CA LEU A 230 5.52 8.31 30.87
C LEU A 230 5.81 8.31 29.37
N ARG A 231 6.29 9.44 28.82
CA ARG A 231 6.62 9.54 27.39
C ARG A 231 7.90 8.77 27.04
N LYS A 232 8.92 8.81 27.90
CA LYS A 232 10.16 8.04 27.72
C LYS A 232 9.90 6.54 27.68
N THR A 233 8.95 6.07 28.50
CA THR A 233 8.55 4.66 28.57
C THR A 233 7.40 4.30 27.62
N SER A 234 6.84 5.28 26.89
CA SER A 234 5.61 5.13 26.09
C SER A 234 4.39 4.62 26.88
N LEU A 235 4.44 4.69 28.21
CA LEU A 235 3.33 4.31 29.08
C LEU A 235 2.14 5.27 28.93
N ASP A 236 2.37 6.49 28.43
CA ASP A 236 1.29 7.44 28.13
C ASP A 236 0.33 6.95 27.04
N GLU A 237 0.77 6.02 26.18
CA GLU A 237 -0.01 5.50 25.05
C GLU A 237 -0.82 4.25 25.40
N VAL A 238 -0.65 3.65 26.58
CA VAL A 238 -1.39 2.44 27.01
C VAL A 238 -2.93 2.60 26.91
N PRO A 239 -3.55 3.76 27.23
CA PRO A 239 -4.99 3.93 27.05
C PRO A 239 -5.49 3.74 25.61
N GLN A 240 -4.63 3.78 24.60
CA GLN A 240 -4.99 3.54 23.20
C GLN A 240 -5.45 2.11 22.93
N PHE A 241 -5.09 1.12 23.77
CA PHE A 241 -5.67 -0.23 23.66
C PHE A 241 -7.19 -0.21 23.81
N TRP A 242 -7.75 0.76 24.53
CA TRP A 242 -9.19 0.97 24.61
C TRP A 242 -9.78 1.49 23.28
N ASN A 243 -9.06 2.35 22.56
CA ASN A 243 -9.45 2.76 21.19
C ASN A 243 -9.42 1.57 20.22
N VAL A 244 -8.45 0.66 20.38
CA VAL A 244 -8.43 -0.58 19.61
C VAL A 244 -9.64 -1.45 19.95
N LEU A 245 -10.00 -1.63 21.22
CA LEU A 245 -11.21 -2.38 21.59
C LEU A 245 -12.50 -1.76 21.04
N ARG A 246 -12.64 -0.43 21.05
CA ARG A 246 -13.78 0.26 20.43
C ARG A 246 -13.82 0.11 18.90
N GLY A 247 -12.68 -0.19 18.29
CA GLY A 247 -12.54 -0.32 16.85
C GLY A 247 -12.18 0.98 16.14
N ASP A 248 -11.84 2.04 16.88
CA ASP A 248 -11.31 3.30 16.31
C ASP A 248 -9.91 3.11 15.72
N MET A 249 -9.13 2.22 16.36
CA MET A 249 -7.74 1.89 16.01
C MET A 249 -7.57 0.37 15.82
N SER A 250 -6.40 0.01 15.29
CA SER A 250 -5.85 -1.34 15.17
C SER A 250 -4.55 -1.41 15.97
N LEU A 251 -4.09 -2.61 16.34
CA LEU A 251 -2.76 -2.75 16.94
C LEU A 251 -1.66 -2.37 15.97
N VAL A 252 -1.81 -2.80 14.71
CA VAL A 252 -0.88 -2.55 13.61
C VAL A 252 -1.56 -1.71 12.53
N GLY A 253 -0.95 -0.60 12.16
CA GLY A 253 -1.42 0.32 11.11
C GLY A 253 -0.60 1.61 11.04
N PRO A 254 -0.88 2.50 10.09
CA PRO A 254 -0.27 3.82 10.01
C PRO A 254 -0.55 4.64 11.28
N ARG A 255 0.45 5.40 11.75
CA ARG A 255 0.25 6.23 12.95
C ARG A 255 -0.72 7.37 12.67
N PRO A 256 -1.73 7.61 13.53
CA PRO A 256 -2.73 8.65 13.29
C PRO A 256 -2.14 10.05 13.46
N GLU A 257 -2.44 10.93 12.52
CA GLU A 257 -2.01 12.33 12.52
C GLU A 257 -3.15 13.30 12.87
N ARG A 258 -2.79 14.51 13.29
CA ARG A 258 -3.78 15.56 13.60
C ARG A 258 -4.46 16.04 12.31
N PRO A 259 -5.78 16.32 12.33
CA PRO A 259 -6.48 16.86 11.16
C PRO A 259 -5.80 18.10 10.55
N VAL A 260 -5.30 19.01 11.40
CA VAL A 260 -4.57 20.22 10.97
C VAL A 260 -3.31 19.90 10.16
N PHE A 261 -2.60 18.82 10.49
CA PHE A 261 -1.42 18.39 9.73
C PHE A 261 -1.81 17.62 8.47
N VAL A 262 -2.85 16.78 8.54
CA VAL A 262 -3.37 16.07 7.36
C VAL A 262 -3.81 17.07 6.29
N GLN A 263 -4.47 18.16 6.66
CA GLN A 263 -4.91 19.17 5.71
C GLN A 263 -3.76 19.89 4.99
N LYS A 264 -2.59 19.99 5.63
CA LYS A 264 -1.37 20.50 4.99
C LYS A 264 -0.78 19.43 4.06
N PHE A 265 -0.49 18.24 4.61
CA PHE A 265 0.21 17.18 3.89
C PHE A 265 -0.58 16.60 2.71
N ARG A 266 -1.92 16.63 2.73
CA ARG A 266 -2.73 16.13 1.62
C ARG A 266 -2.49 16.89 0.31
N ASN A 267 -2.09 18.17 0.39
CA ASN A 267 -1.83 19.00 -0.78
C ASN A 267 -0.36 18.89 -1.22
N ASP A 268 0.55 18.68 -0.26
CA ASP A 268 1.99 18.69 -0.51
C ASP A 268 2.52 17.32 -0.96
N ILE A 269 1.86 16.23 -0.59
CA ILE A 269 2.36 14.87 -0.81
C ILE A 269 1.39 14.04 -1.65
N PRO A 270 1.80 13.60 -2.86
CA PRO A 270 1.00 12.71 -3.69
C PRO A 270 0.56 11.46 -2.94
N HIS A 271 -0.71 11.07 -3.13
CA HIS A 271 -1.29 9.86 -2.55
C HIS A 271 -1.28 9.79 -1.00
N TYR A 272 -1.02 10.90 -0.30
CA TYR A 272 -1.01 10.95 1.17
C TYR A 272 -2.27 10.33 1.78
N MET A 273 -3.43 10.62 1.20
CA MET A 273 -4.73 10.18 1.71
C MET A 273 -4.93 8.65 1.69
N LEU A 274 -4.16 7.91 0.87
CA LEU A 274 -4.26 6.44 0.83
C LEU A 274 -3.92 5.81 2.18
N ARG A 275 -3.15 6.50 3.04
CA ARG A 275 -2.85 5.99 4.39
C ARG A 275 -4.08 5.85 5.29
N HIS A 276 -5.19 6.50 4.94
CA HIS A 276 -6.46 6.43 5.66
C HIS A 276 -7.39 5.31 5.16
N LYS A 277 -6.95 4.47 4.22
CA LYS A 277 -7.71 3.29 3.74
C LYS A 277 -7.73 2.12 4.74
N VAL A 278 -6.95 2.22 5.82
CA VAL A 278 -6.88 1.23 6.90
C VAL A 278 -7.01 1.93 8.24
N LYS A 279 -7.38 1.19 9.29
CA LYS A 279 -7.41 1.73 10.65
C LYS A 279 -6.01 2.19 11.09
N ALA A 280 -5.99 3.29 11.82
CA ALA A 280 -4.76 3.79 12.43
C ALA A 280 -4.21 2.79 13.45
N GLY A 281 -2.88 2.67 13.52
CA GLY A 281 -2.18 1.73 14.38
C GLY A 281 -1.64 2.35 15.67
N ILE A 282 -1.59 1.57 16.75
CA ILE A 282 -0.70 1.87 17.90
C ILE A 282 0.76 1.78 17.44
N THR A 283 1.08 0.70 16.72
CA THR A 283 2.37 0.48 16.05
C THR A 283 2.18 0.28 14.53
N GLY A 284 3.27 0.31 13.77
CA GLY A 284 3.22 0.26 12.31
C GLY A 284 4.57 0.05 11.66
N TRP A 285 4.57 -0.22 10.35
CA TRP A 285 5.78 -0.50 9.57
C TRP A 285 6.78 0.66 9.59
N ALA A 286 6.31 1.90 9.43
CA ALA A 286 7.17 3.08 9.55
C ALA A 286 7.82 3.19 10.93
N GLN A 287 7.03 2.93 11.99
CA GLN A 287 7.47 3.00 13.38
C GLN A 287 8.55 1.96 13.72
N VAL A 288 8.46 0.73 13.20
CA VAL A 288 9.50 -0.31 13.44
C VAL A 288 10.74 -0.12 12.58
N ASN A 289 10.66 0.64 11.49
CA ASN A 289 11.80 1.01 10.65
C ASN A 289 12.47 2.33 11.06
N GLY A 290 12.07 2.92 12.20
CA GLY A 290 12.72 4.09 12.78
C GLY A 290 12.20 5.44 12.25
N TRP A 291 11.19 5.43 11.38
CA TRP A 291 10.56 6.64 10.85
C TRP A 291 9.49 7.15 11.83
N ARG A 292 9.94 7.75 12.94
CA ARG A 292 9.10 8.34 14.01
C ARG A 292 9.44 9.80 14.28
N GLY A 293 8.45 10.59 14.72
CA GLY A 293 8.69 11.95 15.21
C GLY A 293 9.09 12.92 14.09
N ASN A 294 10.21 13.63 14.24
CA ASN A 294 10.68 14.64 13.28
C ASN A 294 11.51 14.06 12.12
N THR A 295 11.50 12.74 11.90
CA THR A 295 12.15 12.11 10.74
C THR A 295 11.42 12.44 9.44
N SER A 296 12.11 12.28 8.30
CA SER A 296 11.55 12.57 6.97
C SER A 296 10.13 12.03 6.79
N LEU A 297 9.24 12.93 6.40
CA LEU A 297 7.82 12.64 6.24
C LEU A 297 7.60 11.70 5.05
N ASP A 298 8.36 11.88 3.96
CA ASP A 298 8.25 11.08 2.74
C ASP A 298 8.55 9.61 3.00
N ARG A 299 9.65 9.30 3.71
CA ARG A 299 10.01 7.91 4.06
C ARG A 299 8.98 7.22 4.94
N ARG A 300 8.35 7.98 5.83
CA ARG A 300 7.26 7.48 6.68
C ARG A 300 6.05 7.12 5.85
N ILE A 301 5.67 7.99 4.91
CA ILE A 301 4.54 7.76 4.01
C ILE A 301 4.83 6.59 3.07
N GLU A 302 6.03 6.50 2.49
CA GLU A 302 6.47 5.34 1.71
C GLU A 302 6.30 4.03 2.50
N CYS A 303 6.69 4.02 3.78
CA CYS A 303 6.53 2.86 4.65
C CYS A 303 5.06 2.56 4.97
N ASP A 304 4.24 3.58 5.21
CA ASP A 304 2.79 3.41 5.46
C ASP A 304 2.09 2.87 4.20
N LEU A 305 2.39 3.41 3.02
CA LEU A 305 1.86 2.94 1.74
C LEU A 305 2.37 1.54 1.38
N TYR A 306 3.60 1.20 1.77
CA TYR A 306 4.12 -0.16 1.62
C TYR A 306 3.34 -1.15 2.49
N TYR A 307 3.11 -0.80 3.76
CA TYR A 307 2.32 -1.63 4.67
C TYR A 307 0.92 -1.88 4.14
N ILE A 308 0.25 -0.83 3.66
CA ILE A 308 -1.10 -0.95 3.11
C ILE A 308 -1.06 -1.85 1.88
N ARG A 309 -0.22 -1.58 0.88
CA ARG A 309 -0.18 -2.38 -0.35
C ARG A 309 0.25 -3.84 -0.16
N ASN A 310 1.07 -4.14 0.84
CA ASN A 310 1.61 -5.47 1.10
C ASN A 310 1.02 -6.07 2.38
N TRP A 311 -0.18 -5.62 2.77
CA TRP A 311 -0.79 -6.12 3.99
C TRP A 311 -0.94 -7.63 3.91
N SER A 312 -0.48 -8.29 4.97
CA SER A 312 -0.65 -9.70 5.18
C SER A 312 -0.68 -9.96 6.67
N TYR A 313 -1.36 -11.03 7.06
CA TYR A 313 -1.44 -11.40 8.47
C TYR A 313 -0.05 -11.69 9.07
N SER A 314 0.87 -12.23 8.26
CA SER A 314 2.27 -12.45 8.66
C SER A 314 3.05 -11.14 8.86
N LEU A 315 2.78 -10.12 8.04
CA LEU A 315 3.39 -8.79 8.21
C LEU A 315 2.95 -8.13 9.52
N ASP A 316 1.67 -8.26 9.90
CA ASP A 316 1.17 -7.78 11.20
C ASP A 316 1.92 -8.42 12.37
N TRP A 317 2.05 -9.75 12.37
CA TRP A 317 2.83 -10.45 13.40
C TRP A 317 4.30 -10.04 13.42
N LYS A 318 4.92 -9.89 12.25
CA LYS A 318 6.29 -9.39 12.14
C LYS A 318 6.43 -8.00 12.78
N ILE A 319 5.49 -7.09 12.53
CA ILE A 319 5.51 -5.75 13.10
C ILE A 319 5.31 -5.79 14.62
N LEU A 320 4.40 -6.63 15.13
CA LEU A 320 4.19 -6.79 16.57
C LEU A 320 5.45 -7.32 17.26
N LEU A 321 6.10 -8.36 16.72
CA LEU A 321 7.34 -8.91 17.25
C LEU A 321 8.48 -7.88 17.20
N MET A 322 8.65 -7.20 16.06
CA MET A 322 9.65 -6.13 15.94
C MET A 322 9.38 -4.98 16.91
N THR A 323 8.11 -4.65 17.15
CA THR A 323 7.70 -3.63 18.13
C THR A 323 8.06 -4.06 19.55
N PHE A 324 7.87 -5.33 19.89
CA PHE A 324 8.28 -5.87 21.20
C PHE A 324 9.80 -5.73 21.36
N TRP A 325 10.60 -6.26 20.43
CA TRP A 325 12.07 -6.19 20.52
C TRP A 325 12.64 -4.77 20.47
N LYS A 326 12.17 -3.93 19.55
CA LYS A 326 12.64 -2.54 19.42
C LYS A 326 12.02 -1.61 20.46
N GLY A 327 10.89 -1.97 21.06
CA GLY A 327 10.21 -1.22 22.10
C GLY A 327 11.02 -1.13 23.39
N PHE A 328 11.67 -2.23 23.79
CA PHE A 328 12.55 -2.27 24.97
C PHE A 328 13.90 -1.58 24.76
N VAL A 329 14.29 -1.27 23.51
CA VAL A 329 15.57 -0.66 23.13
C VAL A 329 15.32 0.59 22.30
N ASN A 330 14.84 1.69 22.89
CA ASN A 330 14.49 2.88 22.09
C ASN A 330 15.27 4.16 22.44
N LYS A 331 15.98 4.68 21.43
CA LYS A 331 16.72 5.95 21.43
C LYS A 331 15.86 7.16 20.98
N ASN A 332 14.67 6.93 20.41
CA ASN A 332 13.86 7.98 19.75
C ASN A 332 12.44 8.18 20.34
N ALA A 333 12.18 7.69 21.55
CA ALA A 333 10.93 7.97 22.26
C ALA A 333 11.03 9.35 22.94
N TYR A 334 10.48 10.39 22.29
CA TYR A 334 10.50 11.77 22.79
C TYR A 334 9.15 12.26 23.31
#